data_AF-A0A9D7KHB2-F1
#
_entry.id   AF-A0A9D7KHB2-F1
#
_cell.length_a   1.000
_cell.length_b   1.000
_cell.length_c   1.000
_cell.angle_alpha   90.00
_cell.angle_beta   90.00
_cell.angle_gamma   90.00
#
_symmetry.space_group_name_H-M   'P 1'
#
loop_
_entity.id
_entity.type
_entity.pdbx_description
1 polymer ?
#
loop_
_entity_poly.entity_id
_entity_poly.type
_entity_poly.pdbx_seq_one_letter_code
_entity_poly.pdbx_strand_id
1 'polypeptide(L)'
;MRGTRLIHVPTTLLAMVDSSIGGKPALTTKKNKNFIGSFYEPEQVITTSKFLSTLKQEDVLSGMGEVLKYALIDSNFFDYCYSRLDGSLDLPEDDLLYLIGKSAQIKNDVVTQDKKKDLKMRHSLNLGHTFGHAIESVSDFQ
;
A
#
# COMPACT_ATOMS: atom_id res chain seq x y z
N MET A 1 -20.11 3.66 -22.47
CA MET A 1 -18.64 3.49 -22.50
C MET A 1 -18.26 2.40 -21.48
N ARG A 2 -17.37 1.45 -21.83
CA ARG A 2 -17.03 0.24 -21.04
C ARG A 2 -15.62 0.30 -20.42
N GLY A 3 -15.16 1.51 -20.11
CA GLY A 3 -13.80 1.79 -19.64
C GLY A 3 -13.31 3.12 -20.21
N THR A 4 -12.53 3.86 -19.41
CA THR A 4 -11.86 5.11 -19.80
C THR A 4 -10.52 5.20 -19.09
N ARG A 5 -9.57 5.89 -19.70
CA ARG A 5 -8.22 6.08 -19.14
C ARG A 5 -8.30 6.62 -17.71
N LEU A 6 -7.47 6.05 -16.85
CA LEU A 6 -7.44 6.31 -15.41
C LEU A 6 -6.03 6.68 -14.98
N ILE A 7 -5.90 7.75 -14.20
CA ILE A 7 -4.67 8.14 -13.52
C ILE A 7 -4.99 8.23 -12.03
N HIS A 8 -4.15 7.63 -11.19
CA HIS A 8 -4.26 7.79 -9.74
C HIS A 8 -3.33 8.90 -9.25
N VAL A 9 -3.86 9.74 -8.35
CA VAL A 9 -3.10 10.76 -7.63
C VAL A 9 -3.29 10.54 -6.13
N PRO A 10 -2.62 9.51 -5.55
CA PRO A 10 -2.81 9.18 -4.14
C PRO A 10 -2.28 10.29 -3.22
N THR A 11 -3.06 10.61 -2.19
CA THR A 11 -2.74 11.66 -1.21
C THR A 11 -2.45 11.12 0.20
N THR A 12 -2.65 9.81 0.43
CA THR A 12 -2.30 9.14 1.69
C THR A 12 -1.12 8.20 1.48
N LEU A 13 -0.29 8.01 2.50
CA LEU A 13 0.87 7.12 2.40
C LEU A 13 0.42 5.70 2.02
N LEU A 14 -0.65 5.20 2.63
CA LEU A 14 -1.27 3.91 2.31
C LEU A 14 -1.60 3.76 0.81
N ALA A 15 -2.18 4.79 0.20
CA ALA A 15 -2.53 4.75 -1.20
C ALA A 15 -1.32 4.88 -2.13
N MET A 16 -0.27 5.59 -1.70
CA MET A 16 0.97 5.73 -2.45
C MET A 16 1.73 4.42 -2.54
N VAL A 17 1.76 3.64 -1.44
CA VAL A 17 2.57 2.42 -1.34
C VAL A 17 1.81 1.15 -1.69
N ASP A 18 0.49 1.13 -1.46
CA ASP A 18 -0.34 -0.06 -1.64
C ASP A 18 -1.51 0.20 -2.60
N SER A 19 -2.58 0.87 -2.19
CA SER A 19 -3.89 0.73 -2.86
C SER A 19 -3.96 1.23 -4.31
N SER A 20 -3.07 2.14 -4.74
CA SER A 20 -3.00 2.61 -6.13
C SER A 20 -2.35 1.61 -7.09
N ILE A 21 -1.81 0.51 -6.59
CA ILE A 21 -1.03 -0.47 -7.35
C ILE A 21 -1.75 -1.83 -7.36
N GLY A 22 -1.81 -2.47 -8.53
CA GLY A 22 -2.41 -3.80 -8.71
C GLY A 22 -3.85 -3.80 -9.23
N GLY A 23 -4.44 -2.61 -9.45
CA GLY A 23 -5.66 -2.44 -10.25
C GLY A 23 -6.86 -3.20 -9.72
N LYS A 24 -7.14 -3.12 -8.41
CA LYS A 24 -8.28 -3.78 -7.75
C LYS A 24 -9.32 -2.78 -7.21
N PRO A 25 -9.88 -1.85 -8.02
CA PRO A 25 -10.96 -1.00 -7.54
C PRO A 25 -12.17 -1.86 -7.16
N ALA A 26 -12.67 -1.65 -5.94
CA ALA A 26 -13.81 -2.36 -5.41
C ALA A 26 -14.65 -1.47 -4.49
N LEU A 27 -15.92 -1.81 -4.37
CA LEU A 27 -16.90 -1.17 -3.50
C LEU A 27 -17.20 -2.09 -2.31
N THR A 28 -17.29 -1.46 -1.15
CA THR A 28 -17.79 -2.10 0.07
C THR A 28 -19.31 -1.98 0.13
N THR A 29 -19.96 -3.09 0.43
CA THR A 29 -21.40 -3.15 0.74
C THR A 29 -21.58 -3.21 2.25
N LYS A 30 -22.80 -3.00 2.77
CA LYS A 30 -23.08 -3.11 4.22
C LYS A 30 -22.64 -4.43 4.87
N LYS A 31 -22.54 -5.52 4.09
CA LYS A 31 -22.21 -6.86 4.60
C LYS A 31 -20.82 -7.34 4.21
N ASN A 32 -20.24 -6.82 3.13
CA ASN A 32 -19.00 -7.35 2.55
C ASN A 32 -18.08 -6.21 2.09
N LYS A 33 -16.83 -6.21 2.60
CA LYS A 33 -15.75 -5.30 2.20
C LYS A 33 -15.23 -5.68 0.81
N ASN A 34 -15.07 -4.69 -0.08
CA ASN A 34 -14.46 -4.85 -1.40
C ASN A 34 -15.04 -5.98 -2.30
N PHE A 35 -16.34 -6.24 -2.23
CA PHE A 35 -16.97 -7.40 -2.86
C PHE A 35 -17.34 -7.19 -4.34
N ILE A 36 -17.69 -5.95 -4.72
CA ILE A 36 -18.10 -5.61 -6.09
C ILE A 36 -17.03 -4.73 -6.71
N GLY A 37 -16.34 -5.20 -7.74
CA GLY A 37 -15.21 -4.48 -8.32
C GLY A 37 -14.83 -4.96 -9.71
N SER A 38 -13.70 -4.46 -10.20
CA SER A 38 -13.10 -4.88 -11.46
C SER A 38 -11.58 -4.95 -11.33
N PHE A 39 -10.93 -5.67 -12.24
CA PHE A 39 -9.49 -5.54 -12.43
C PHE A 39 -9.25 -4.46 -13.48
N TYR A 40 -8.81 -3.28 -13.06
CA TYR A 40 -8.58 -2.13 -13.94
C TYR A 40 -7.33 -1.37 -13.50
N GLU A 41 -6.28 -1.40 -14.32
CA GLU A 41 -5.02 -0.73 -14.01
C GLU A 41 -5.06 0.74 -14.44
N PRO A 42 -4.54 1.65 -13.60
CA PRO A 42 -4.30 3.02 -14.04
C PRO A 42 -3.20 3.03 -15.11
N GLU A 43 -3.26 3.99 -16.02
CA GLU A 43 -2.16 4.25 -16.96
C GLU A 43 -0.93 4.79 -16.22
N GLN A 44 -1.17 5.59 -15.17
CA GLN A 44 -0.13 6.23 -14.36
C GLN A 44 -0.58 6.40 -12.91
N VAL A 45 0.39 6.34 -12.00
CA VAL A 45 0.24 6.76 -10.60
C VAL A 45 1.22 7.92 -10.38
N ILE A 46 0.70 9.08 -9.99
CA ILE A 46 1.47 10.31 -9.80
C ILE A 46 1.35 10.71 -8.33
N THR A 47 2.47 10.83 -7.63
CA THR A 47 2.46 11.15 -6.19
C THR A 47 3.48 12.24 -5.83
N THR A 48 3.29 12.85 -4.66
CA THR A 48 4.24 13.75 -4.02
C THR A 48 4.20 13.55 -2.51
N SER A 49 5.38 13.55 -1.87
CA SER A 49 5.59 13.61 -0.42
C SER A 49 4.80 14.73 0.24
N LYS A 50 4.60 15.85 -0.47
CA LYS A 50 3.96 17.06 0.07
C LYS A 50 2.53 16.83 0.58
N PHE A 51 1.77 15.90 0.00
CA PHE A 51 0.42 15.59 0.49
C PHE A 51 0.44 15.08 1.95
N LEU A 52 1.51 14.39 2.35
CA LEU A 52 1.63 13.81 3.68
C LEU A 52 1.78 14.87 4.78
N SER A 53 2.26 16.08 4.45
CA SER A 53 2.37 17.20 5.39
C SER A 53 1.03 17.70 5.96
N THR A 54 -0.06 17.44 5.24
CA THR A 54 -1.42 17.83 5.65
C THR A 54 -2.22 16.69 6.27
N LEU A 55 -1.63 15.48 6.25
CA LEU A 55 -2.29 14.28 6.69
C LEU A 55 -2.17 14.15 8.21
N LYS A 56 -3.17 13.57 8.87
CA LYS A 56 -3.04 13.28 10.29
C LYS A 56 -1.95 12.24 10.51
N GLN A 57 -1.25 12.36 11.63
CA GLN A 57 -0.19 11.42 11.98
C GLN A 57 -0.66 9.96 12.03
N GLU A 58 -1.90 9.72 12.48
CA GLU A 58 -2.52 8.38 12.51
C GLU A 58 -2.63 7.72 11.12
N ASP A 59 -2.97 8.50 10.09
CA ASP A 59 -3.08 8.01 8.71
C ASP A 59 -1.70 7.76 8.09
N VAL A 60 -0.69 8.55 8.46
CA VAL A 60 0.71 8.31 8.07
C VAL A 60 1.20 7.01 8.72
N LEU A 61 0.95 6.82 10.02
CA LEU A 61 1.31 5.59 10.73
C LEU A 61 0.61 4.36 10.14
N SER A 62 -0.67 4.49 9.78
CA SER A 62 -1.41 3.43 9.08
C SER A 62 -0.72 3.02 7.78
N GLY A 63 -0.31 4.00 6.95
CA GLY A 63 0.47 3.73 5.74
C GLY A 63 1.86 3.14 6.01
N MET A 64 2.51 3.54 7.10
CA MET A 64 3.81 2.99 7.50
C MET A 64 3.73 1.50 7.84
N GLY A 65 2.58 1.02 8.33
CA GLY A 65 2.34 -0.41 8.53
C GLY A 65 2.55 -1.23 7.25
N GLU A 66 2.10 -0.70 6.11
CA GLU A 66 2.32 -1.33 4.80
C GLU A 66 3.78 -1.22 4.34
N VAL A 67 4.44 -0.09 4.58
CA VAL A 67 5.88 0.09 4.30
C VAL A 67 6.70 -0.99 5.03
N LEU A 68 6.45 -1.18 6.33
CA LEU A 68 7.10 -2.20 7.13
C LEU A 68 6.76 -3.63 6.68
N LYS A 69 5.53 -3.87 6.20
CA LYS A 69 5.16 -5.14 5.59
C LYS A 69 6.07 -5.48 4.41
N TYR A 70 6.32 -4.52 3.51
CA TYR A 70 7.22 -4.76 2.38
C TYR A 70 8.68 -4.91 2.82
N ALA A 71 9.10 -4.21 3.88
CA ALA A 71 10.42 -4.40 4.48
C ALA A 71 10.61 -5.85 4.95
N LEU A 72 9.58 -6.47 5.53
CA LEU A 72 9.63 -7.89 5.92
C LEU A 72 9.64 -8.87 4.72
N ILE A 73 9.35 -8.40 3.50
CA ILE A 73 9.36 -9.20 2.27
C ILE A 73 10.67 -9.04 1.49
N ASP A 74 11.35 -7.89 1.60
CA ASP A 74 12.62 -7.56 0.93
C ASP A 74 13.71 -7.22 1.96
N SER A 75 14.72 -8.09 2.10
CA SER A 75 15.76 -7.95 3.13
C SER A 75 16.59 -6.67 3.01
N ASN A 76 16.86 -6.19 1.80
CA ASN A 76 17.62 -4.94 1.63
C ASN A 76 16.78 -3.75 2.06
N PHE A 77 15.46 -3.82 1.82
CA PHE A 77 14.55 -2.80 2.30
C PHE A 77 14.37 -2.84 3.81
N PHE A 78 14.39 -4.03 4.42
CA PHE A 78 14.47 -4.19 5.87
C PHE A 78 15.69 -3.46 6.45
N ASP A 79 16.88 -3.73 5.92
CA ASP A 79 18.12 -3.12 6.41
C ASP A 79 18.08 -1.59 6.30
N TYR A 80 17.52 -1.07 5.20
CA TYR A 80 17.30 0.37 5.04
C TYR A 80 16.38 0.92 6.14
N CYS A 81 15.19 0.36 6.28
CA CYS A 81 14.21 0.77 7.29
C CYS A 81 14.80 0.69 8.70
N TYR A 82 15.51 -0.39 9.02
CA TYR A 82 16.12 -0.60 10.33
C TYR A 82 17.22 0.44 10.64
N SER A 83 17.96 0.88 9.63
CA SER A 83 19.03 1.89 9.80
C SER A 83 18.53 3.33 9.87
N ARG A 84 17.33 3.61 9.35
CA ARG A 84 16.80 4.98 9.16
C ARG A 84 15.62 5.32 10.05
N LEU A 85 14.77 4.35 10.37
CA LEU A 85 13.60 4.57 11.20
C LEU A 85 14.00 4.50 12.68
N ASP A 86 13.93 5.64 13.35
CA ASP A 86 14.18 5.76 14.80
C ASP A 86 12.90 5.68 15.64
N GLY A 87 11.78 5.32 15.00
CA GLY A 87 10.45 5.32 15.60
C GLY A 87 9.71 6.66 15.49
N SER A 88 10.35 7.70 14.97
CA SER A 88 9.68 8.94 14.58
C SER A 88 9.18 8.90 13.13
N LEU A 89 8.24 9.77 12.81
CA LEU A 89 7.80 10.03 11.44
C LEU A 89 8.51 11.26 10.82
N ASP A 90 9.49 11.83 11.51
CA ASP A 90 10.24 13.00 11.06
C ASP A 90 11.40 12.56 10.15
N LEU A 91 11.03 12.10 8.96
CA LEU A 91 11.99 11.61 7.98
C LEU A 91 12.39 12.72 7.00
N PRO A 92 13.68 12.82 6.62
CA PRO A 92 14.10 13.61 5.48
C PRO A 92 13.27 13.25 4.23
N GLU A 93 12.99 14.25 3.38
CA GLU A 93 12.16 14.06 2.20
C GLU A 93 12.69 12.95 1.27
N ASP A 94 14.01 12.86 1.12
CA ASP A 94 14.66 11.81 0.32
C ASP A 94 14.41 10.40 0.87
N ASP A 95 14.45 10.24 2.20
CA ASP A 95 14.14 8.97 2.86
C ASP A 95 12.67 8.60 2.63
N LEU A 96 11.76 9.55 2.78
CA LEU A 96 10.33 9.35 2.55
C LEU A 96 10.02 8.96 1.10
N LEU A 97 10.64 9.63 0.13
CA LEU A 97 10.50 9.30 -1.28
C LEU A 97 11.09 7.91 -1.60
N TYR A 98 12.20 7.55 -0.97
CA TYR A 98 12.77 6.22 -1.09
C TYR A 98 11.82 5.15 -0.55
N LEU A 99 11.26 5.34 0.66
CA LEU A 99 10.30 4.41 1.26
C LEU A 99 9.08 4.21 0.36
N ILE A 100 8.52 5.30 -0.18
CA ILE A 100 7.37 5.25 -1.09
C ILE A 100 7.72 4.50 -2.38
N GLY A 101 8.82 4.89 -3.03
CA GLY A 101 9.24 4.32 -4.32
C GLY A 101 9.58 2.83 -4.20
N LYS A 102 10.33 2.45 -3.18
CA LYS A 102 10.74 1.05 -2.95
C LYS A 102 9.55 0.17 -2.58
N SER A 103 8.63 0.65 -1.74
CA SER A 103 7.39 -0.06 -1.42
C SER A 103 6.53 -0.30 -2.66
N ALA A 104 6.32 0.75 -3.46
CA ALA A 104 5.58 0.67 -4.71
C ALA A 104 6.22 -0.33 -5.70
N GLN A 105 7.55 -0.32 -5.80
CA GLN A 105 8.29 -1.26 -6.62
C GLN A 105 8.09 -2.71 -6.16
N ILE A 106 8.27 -3.01 -4.86
CA ILE A 106 8.08 -4.36 -4.31
C ILE A 106 6.67 -4.87 -4.61
N LYS A 107 5.64 -4.06 -4.36
CA LYS A 107 4.26 -4.45 -4.67
C LYS A 107 4.07 -4.70 -6.16
N ASN A 108 4.57 -3.82 -7.02
CA ASN A 108 4.44 -3.96 -8.46
C ASN A 108 5.13 -5.24 -8.98
N ASP A 109 6.30 -5.57 -8.46
CA ASP A 109 7.05 -6.77 -8.82
C ASP A 109 6.27 -8.04 -8.43
N VAL A 110 5.77 -8.12 -7.21
CA VAL A 110 4.93 -9.25 -6.74
C VAL A 110 3.65 -9.37 -7.59
N VAL A 111 2.97 -8.24 -7.83
CA VAL A 111 1.74 -8.19 -8.64
C VAL A 111 1.99 -8.66 -10.07
N THR A 112 3.12 -8.26 -10.67
CA THR A 112 3.48 -8.56 -12.06
C THR A 112 3.94 -10.00 -12.24
N GLN A 113 4.72 -10.54 -11.30
CA GLN A 113 5.17 -11.93 -11.33
C GLN A 113 3.98 -12.89 -11.21
N ASP A 114 3.06 -12.62 -10.28
CA ASP A 114 1.89 -13.47 -10.03
C ASP A 114 0.84 -13.41 -11.16
N LYS A 115 0.79 -12.30 -11.91
CA LYS A 115 -0.03 -12.23 -13.14
C LYS A 115 0.47 -13.17 -14.24
N LYS A 116 1.78 -13.41 -14.31
CA LYS A 116 2.39 -14.25 -15.35
C LYS A 116 2.18 -15.74 -15.06
N LYS A 117 2.14 -16.11 -13.78
CA LYS A 117 1.95 -17.48 -13.28
C LYS A 117 1.28 -17.36 -11.92
N ASP A 118 0.18 -18.07 -11.68
CA ASP A 118 -0.48 -18.15 -10.36
C ASP A 118 0.42 -18.89 -9.37
N LEU A 119 1.43 -18.17 -8.88
CA LEU A 119 2.48 -18.67 -7.99
C LEU A 119 2.10 -18.48 -6.52
N LYS A 120 0.91 -17.92 -6.25
CA LYS A 120 0.45 -17.54 -4.92
C LYS A 120 1.40 -16.57 -4.21
N MET A 121 2.26 -15.88 -4.95
CA MET A 121 3.25 -14.93 -4.40
C MET A 121 2.55 -13.75 -3.75
N ARG A 122 1.36 -13.38 -4.24
CA ARG A 122 0.54 -12.32 -3.62
C ARG A 122 0.11 -12.62 -2.20
N HIS A 123 0.17 -13.88 -1.73
CA HIS A 123 -0.15 -14.19 -0.34
C HIS A 123 0.83 -13.56 0.65
N SER A 124 2.08 -13.29 0.25
CA SER A 124 3.03 -12.57 1.10
C SER A 124 2.56 -11.15 1.43
N LEU A 125 1.79 -10.53 0.52
CA LEU A 125 1.21 -9.20 0.74
C LEU A 125 0.10 -9.20 1.80
N ASN A 126 -0.35 -10.37 2.27
CA ASN A 126 -1.31 -10.51 3.35
C ASN A 126 -0.63 -10.73 4.71
N LEU A 127 0.70 -10.57 4.81
CA LEU A 127 1.40 -10.65 6.09
C LEU A 127 0.73 -9.70 7.10
N GLY A 128 0.43 -10.22 8.30
CA GLY A 128 -0.26 -9.50 9.37
C GLY A 128 -1.77 -9.35 9.20
N HIS A 129 -2.33 -9.47 7.98
CA HIS A 129 -3.73 -9.13 7.70
C HIS A 129 -4.73 -10.07 8.39
N THR A 130 -4.40 -11.36 8.57
CA THR A 130 -5.27 -12.28 9.32
C THR A 130 -5.52 -11.81 10.75
N PHE A 131 -4.47 -11.33 11.41
CA PHE A 131 -4.57 -10.77 12.77
C PHE A 131 -5.19 -9.38 12.75
N GLY A 132 -4.78 -8.53 11.79
CA GLY A 132 -5.33 -7.19 11.60
C GLY A 132 -6.85 -7.20 11.44
N HIS A 133 -7.38 -8.05 10.56
CA HIS A 133 -8.82 -8.19 10.34
C HIS A 133 -9.57 -8.70 11.58
N ALA A 134 -8.97 -9.62 12.35
CA ALA A 134 -9.56 -10.05 13.61
C ALA A 134 -9.70 -8.89 14.59
N ILE A 135 -8.66 -8.06 14.72
CA ILE A 135 -8.68 -6.86 15.58
C ILE A 135 -9.69 -5.83 15.06
N GLU A 136 -9.67 -5.49 13.76
CA GLU A 136 -10.63 -4.58 13.12
C GLU A 136 -12.08 -5.00 13.37
N SER A 137 -12.38 -6.31 13.32
CA SER A 137 -13.74 -6.82 13.49
C SER A 137 -14.31 -6.68 14.90
N VAL A 138 -13.45 -6.52 15.92
CA VAL A 138 -13.86 -6.39 17.33
C VAL A 138 -13.68 -4.97 17.87
N SER A 139 -13.12 -4.04 17.08
CA SER A 139 -12.77 -2.69 17.50
C SER A 139 -13.77 -1.61 17.07
N ASP A 140 -14.97 -1.99 16.58
CA ASP A 140 -15.98 -1.08 16.00
C ASP A 140 -15.42 -0.14 14.92
N PHE A 141 -14.35 -0.54 14.24
CA PHE A 141 -13.68 0.25 13.21
C PHE A 141 -14.62 0.42 12.01
N GLN A 142 -15.00 1.67 11.71
CA GLN A 142 -15.87 2.04 10.58
C GLN A 142 -15.10 2.29 9.29
#